data_AF-A0A1F9M7Q7-F1
#
_entry.id   AF-A0A1F9M7Q7-F1
#
_cell.length_a   1.000
_cell.length_b   1.000
_cell.length_c   1.000
_cell.angle_alpha   90.00
_cell.angle_beta   90.00
_cell.angle_gamma   90.00
#
_symmetry.space_group_name_H-M   'P 1'
#
loop_
_entity.id
_entity.type
_entity.pdbx_description
1 polymer ?
#
loop_
_entity_poly.entity_id
_entity_poly.type
_entity_poly.pdbx_seq_one_letter_code
_entity_poly.pdbx_strand_id
1 'polypeptide(L)'
;MSEYLQELDFLMIYSSAFSLQSSACFSFDIDLGGACNLRCPSCPQGNVKDYRLPHGFMAPELLARIVAKAVAECEVAQINLFNWTEPLLHPQLPELIRIVQKAGIPCYLSSNLNILPNADAIMAANPASFKISISGFSQEMYGRTHRGGNVARVKAHMVELAEARKRNKATTRIFVNYHRYRHNLKEEPLLREFAAGLGFDFEPAWALMLPLEKILGFMEGDDPGLSLTEEDQALIGCLAVPLQEALAASQKHGASPCRLRQAQISLDFQGQVTLCCGVFDAREHTLGNYLDMPVAEIQAIRQSHPRCASCMRQGGHVYLTYGYPEIDELALANIAPEDGELLDLPREIARKRRQQRLAKLYARFFARFLSAGQKAVLASWFLRLQGFSRPGRRVKLDKGERP
;
A
#
# COMPACT_ATOMS: atom_id res chain seq x y z
N MET A 1 7.46 -8.62 19.65
CA MET A 1 8.09 -9.22 18.46
C MET A 1 7.22 -9.03 17.20
N SER A 2 6.46 -7.92 17.11
CA SER A 2 5.36 -7.72 16.14
C SER A 2 5.34 -6.31 15.53
N GLU A 3 6.46 -5.59 15.54
CA GLU A 3 6.58 -4.20 15.00
C GLU A 3 7.50 -4.12 13.77
N TYR A 4 7.85 -5.27 13.15
CA TYR A 4 9.07 -5.37 12.34
C TYR A 4 8.92 -5.61 10.84
N LEU A 5 7.71 -5.83 10.31
CA LEU A 5 7.57 -6.38 8.96
C LEU A 5 7.39 -5.35 7.83
N GLN A 6 7.12 -4.07 8.10
CA GLN A 6 7.01 -3.06 7.02
C GLN A 6 8.33 -2.34 6.68
N GLU A 7 9.32 -2.29 7.58
CA GLU A 7 10.66 -1.76 7.24
C GLU A 7 11.64 -2.83 6.75
N LEU A 8 11.27 -4.11 6.82
CA LEU A 8 11.99 -5.15 6.10
C LEU A 8 11.89 -4.93 4.59
N ASP A 9 10.83 -4.31 4.08
CA ASP A 9 10.81 -3.86 2.68
C ASP A 9 11.86 -2.78 2.39
N PHE A 10 12.27 -1.97 3.38
CA PHE A 10 13.32 -0.95 3.25
C PHE A 10 14.75 -1.51 3.41
N LEU A 11 14.93 -2.57 4.21
CA LEU A 11 16.21 -3.29 4.34
C LEU A 11 16.43 -4.34 3.25
N MET A 12 15.35 -4.93 2.71
CA MET A 12 15.42 -5.78 1.51
C MET A 12 15.79 -4.98 0.25
N ILE A 13 15.64 -3.65 0.24
CA ILE A 13 16.11 -2.75 -0.84
C ILE A 13 17.60 -2.95 -1.16
N TYR A 14 18.41 -3.42 -0.21
CA TYR A 14 19.87 -3.50 -0.38
C TYR A 14 20.45 -4.92 -0.36
N SER A 15 19.63 -5.96 -0.31
CA SER A 15 20.07 -7.35 -0.30
C SER A 15 20.06 -7.99 -1.70
N SER A 16 20.48 -7.27 -2.74
CA SER A 16 20.63 -7.84 -4.10
C SER A 16 21.81 -8.82 -4.25
N ALA A 17 22.42 -9.24 -3.13
CA ALA A 17 23.56 -10.15 -3.09
C ALA A 17 23.29 -11.34 -2.16
N PHE A 18 22.19 -12.08 -2.38
CA PHE A 18 22.06 -13.43 -1.83
C PHE A 18 21.24 -14.32 -2.77
N SER A 19 21.86 -14.67 -3.90
CA SER A 19 21.56 -15.91 -4.63
C SER A 19 22.32 -17.02 -3.93
N LEU A 20 21.65 -17.78 -3.06
CA LEU A 20 21.98 -19.16 -2.67
C LEU A 20 20.79 -19.70 -1.86
N GLN A 21 19.96 -20.52 -2.52
CA GLN A 21 18.92 -21.39 -1.95
C GLN A 21 18.04 -20.80 -0.82
N SER A 22 17.05 -20.00 -1.19
CA SER A 22 15.89 -19.71 -0.34
C SER A 22 14.65 -19.88 -1.20
N SER A 23 13.69 -20.69 -0.75
CA SER A 23 12.31 -20.63 -1.24
C SER A 23 11.90 -19.15 -1.34
N ALA A 24 11.34 -18.75 -2.48
CA ALA A 24 10.97 -17.35 -2.70
C ALA A 24 9.88 -16.95 -1.69
N CYS A 25 10.09 -15.83 -0.99
CA CYS A 25 9.17 -15.29 0.00
C CYS A 25 8.24 -14.29 -0.67
N PHE A 26 6.92 -14.53 -0.57
CA PHE A 26 5.89 -13.74 -1.26
C PHE A 26 4.94 -13.07 -0.28
N SER A 27 4.53 -11.84 -0.62
CA SER A 27 3.29 -11.23 -0.12
C SER A 27 2.13 -11.60 -1.04
N PHE A 28 0.93 -11.77 -0.50
CA PHE A 28 -0.27 -11.98 -1.31
C PHE A 28 -1.22 -10.80 -1.15
N ASP A 29 -1.62 -10.21 -2.28
CA ASP A 29 -2.65 -9.17 -2.34
C ASP A 29 -3.93 -9.81 -2.87
N ILE A 30 -4.98 -9.84 -2.06
CA ILE A 30 -6.21 -10.58 -2.36
C ILE A 30 -7.39 -9.62 -2.24
N ASP A 31 -8.03 -9.32 -3.38
CA ASP A 31 -9.30 -8.60 -3.36
C ASP A 31 -10.41 -9.52 -2.81
N LEU A 32 -11.20 -9.00 -1.87
CA LEU A 32 -12.25 -9.78 -1.20
C LEU A 32 -13.60 -9.72 -1.91
N GLY A 33 -13.75 -8.81 -2.87
CA GLY A 33 -14.91 -8.70 -3.74
C GLY A 33 -14.50 -8.02 -5.03
N GLY A 34 -15.48 -7.54 -5.81
CA GLY A 34 -15.22 -6.78 -7.05
C GLY A 34 -15.56 -5.30 -6.99
N ALA A 35 -15.98 -4.79 -5.83
CA ALA A 35 -16.53 -3.44 -5.72
C ALA A 35 -15.80 -2.57 -4.69
N CYS A 36 -15.77 -1.28 -4.98
CA CYS A 36 -15.52 -0.23 -3.99
C CYS A 36 -16.75 0.68 -3.94
N ASN A 37 -17.05 1.22 -2.77
CA ASN A 37 -18.13 2.19 -2.56
C ASN A 37 -17.74 3.62 -3.01
N LEU A 38 -16.48 3.85 -3.38
CA LEU A 38 -15.97 5.14 -3.88
C LEU A 38 -15.58 5.06 -5.38
N ARG A 39 -15.40 6.23 -6.00
CA ARG A 39 -14.96 6.39 -7.41
C ARG A 39 -13.79 7.37 -7.51
N CYS A 40 -12.73 7.10 -6.75
CA CYS A 40 -11.54 7.96 -6.67
C CYS A 40 -10.91 8.18 -8.06
N PRO A 41 -10.59 9.42 -8.47
CA PRO A 41 -10.05 9.69 -9.81
C PRO A 41 -8.69 9.02 -10.10
N SER A 42 -7.90 8.71 -9.08
CA SER A 42 -6.61 8.01 -9.22
C SER A 42 -6.70 6.49 -9.17
N CYS A 43 -7.90 5.94 -8.96
CA CYS A 43 -8.12 4.51 -8.81
C CYS A 43 -8.83 3.98 -10.06
N PRO A 44 -8.49 2.78 -10.56
CA PRO A 44 -9.20 2.18 -11.68
C PRO A 44 -10.71 2.03 -11.45
N GLN A 45 -11.16 1.82 -10.21
CA GLN A 45 -12.59 1.81 -9.88
C GLN A 45 -13.31 3.12 -10.24
N GLY A 46 -12.61 4.25 -10.25
CA GLY A 46 -13.16 5.57 -10.58
C GLY A 46 -12.84 6.05 -11.99
N ASN A 47 -11.65 5.71 -12.51
CA ASN A 47 -11.15 6.29 -13.76
C ASN A 47 -11.17 5.34 -14.98
N VAL A 48 -11.43 4.04 -14.80
CA VAL A 48 -11.68 3.10 -15.91
C VAL A 48 -13.19 2.93 -16.09
N LYS A 49 -13.69 3.20 -17.29
CA LYS A 49 -15.14 3.13 -17.62
C LYS A 49 -15.51 1.88 -18.41
N ASP A 50 -14.60 1.42 -19.27
CA ASP A 50 -14.87 0.35 -20.25
C ASP A 50 -14.78 -1.06 -19.66
N TYR A 51 -14.32 -1.16 -18.42
CA TYR A 51 -14.17 -2.42 -17.70
C TYR A 51 -14.58 -2.25 -16.23
N ARG A 52 -15.29 -3.27 -15.71
CA ARG A 52 -15.63 -3.39 -14.30
C ARG A 52 -15.32 -4.80 -13.83
N LEU A 53 -14.81 -4.91 -12.62
CA LEU A 53 -14.60 -6.21 -11.99
C LEU A 53 -15.94 -6.94 -11.78
N PRO A 54 -15.94 -8.29 -11.83
CA PRO A 54 -17.15 -9.07 -11.55
C PRO A 54 -17.71 -8.79 -10.15
N HIS A 55 -19.04 -8.84 -10.00
CA HIS A 55 -19.66 -8.68 -8.69
C HIS A 55 -19.61 -9.97 -7.87
N GLY A 56 -19.33 -9.86 -6.57
CA GLY A 56 -19.31 -10.98 -5.65
C GLY A 56 -18.39 -10.73 -4.46
N PHE A 57 -18.26 -11.78 -3.64
CA PHE A 57 -17.40 -11.82 -2.47
C PHE A 57 -16.68 -13.17 -2.42
N MET A 58 -15.43 -13.17 -1.94
CA MET A 58 -14.64 -14.37 -1.77
C MET A 58 -15.21 -15.25 -0.66
N ALA A 59 -15.52 -16.51 -0.96
CA ALA A 59 -15.93 -17.46 0.06
C ALA A 59 -14.78 -17.73 1.06
N PRO A 60 -15.03 -17.78 2.38
CA PRO A 60 -14.00 -18.13 3.36
C PRO A 60 -13.28 -19.45 3.06
N GLU A 61 -14.01 -20.46 2.56
CA GLU A 61 -13.46 -21.76 2.19
C GLU A 61 -12.45 -21.65 1.03
N LEU A 62 -12.69 -20.74 0.08
CA LEU A 62 -11.76 -20.46 -1.00
C LEU A 62 -10.48 -19.83 -0.46
N LEU A 63 -10.59 -18.83 0.42
CA LEU A 63 -9.41 -18.22 1.05
C LEU A 63 -8.61 -19.27 1.84
N ALA A 64 -9.28 -20.13 2.60
CA ALA A 64 -8.62 -21.18 3.37
C ALA A 64 -7.80 -22.14 2.47
N ARG A 65 -8.33 -22.52 1.30
CA ARG A 65 -7.61 -23.33 0.31
C ARG A 65 -6.42 -22.58 -0.30
N ILE A 66 -6.58 -21.30 -0.62
CA ILE A 66 -5.50 -20.44 -1.14
C ILE A 66 -4.37 -20.36 -0.12
N VAL A 67 -4.68 -20.05 1.15
CA VAL A 67 -3.70 -19.95 2.23
C VAL A 67 -2.97 -21.28 2.43
N ALA A 68 -3.72 -22.40 2.47
CA ALA A 68 -3.13 -23.74 2.63
C ALA A 68 -2.16 -24.10 1.50
N LYS A 69 -2.49 -23.75 0.24
CA LYS A 69 -1.58 -23.93 -0.90
C LYS A 69 -0.37 -23.02 -0.81
N ALA A 70 -0.56 -21.74 -0.48
CA ALA A 70 0.52 -20.76 -0.39
C ALA A 70 1.60 -21.19 0.61
N VAL A 71 1.21 -21.62 1.82
CA VAL A 71 2.17 -22.10 2.84
C VAL A 71 2.84 -23.42 2.48
N ALA A 72 2.22 -24.22 1.61
CA ALA A 72 2.80 -25.49 1.14
C ALA A 72 3.84 -25.28 0.03
N GLU A 73 3.68 -24.24 -0.79
CA GLU A 73 4.53 -24.02 -1.97
C GLU A 73 5.63 -22.96 -1.78
N CYS A 74 5.44 -22.01 -0.86
CA CYS A 74 6.37 -20.89 -0.68
C CYS A 74 6.38 -20.33 0.74
N GLU A 75 7.37 -19.50 1.04
CA GLU A 75 7.35 -18.70 2.27
C GLU A 75 6.38 -17.51 2.06
N VAL A 76 5.50 -17.27 3.03
CA VAL A 76 4.51 -16.19 2.96
C VAL A 76 4.87 -15.09 3.96
N ALA A 77 5.29 -13.93 3.45
CA ALA A 77 5.64 -12.78 4.28
C ALA A 77 4.42 -12.20 5.00
N GLN A 78 3.33 -12.03 4.25
CA GLN A 78 2.08 -11.43 4.70
C GLN A 78 0.96 -11.68 3.69
N ILE A 79 -0.28 -11.56 4.14
CA ILE A 79 -1.47 -11.52 3.28
C ILE A 79 -2.19 -10.20 3.49
N ASN A 80 -2.31 -9.45 2.40
CA ASN A 80 -3.06 -8.22 2.28
C ASN A 80 -4.45 -8.57 1.76
N LEU A 81 -5.49 -8.42 2.57
CA LEU A 81 -6.88 -8.67 2.14
C LEU A 81 -7.46 -7.41 1.48
N PHE A 82 -6.73 -6.86 0.50
CA PHE A 82 -7.11 -5.72 -0.32
C PHE A 82 -6.20 -5.64 -1.55
N ASN A 83 -6.72 -5.09 -2.64
CA ASN A 83 -5.92 -4.47 -3.69
C ASN A 83 -6.68 -3.27 -4.31
N TRP A 84 -7.69 -3.53 -5.13
CA TRP A 84 -8.50 -2.50 -5.80
C TRP A 84 -9.89 -2.27 -5.21
N THR A 85 -10.31 -3.12 -4.27
CA THR A 85 -11.67 -3.14 -3.75
C THR A 85 -11.75 -2.68 -2.29
N GLU A 86 -12.98 -2.46 -1.78
CA GLU A 86 -13.18 -2.08 -0.38
C GLU A 86 -13.45 -3.33 0.48
N PRO A 87 -12.48 -3.79 1.31
CA PRO A 87 -12.65 -5.01 2.07
C PRO A 87 -13.75 -4.93 3.13
N LEU A 88 -14.07 -3.73 3.64
CA LEU A 88 -15.14 -3.57 4.64
C LEU A 88 -16.55 -3.80 4.07
N LEU A 89 -16.70 -3.99 2.75
CA LEU A 89 -17.96 -4.45 2.15
C LEU A 89 -18.21 -5.94 2.40
N HIS A 90 -17.17 -6.72 2.73
CA HIS A 90 -17.28 -8.16 2.88
C HIS A 90 -17.98 -8.55 4.20
N PRO A 91 -19.13 -9.25 4.17
CA PRO A 91 -19.92 -9.52 5.39
C PRO A 91 -19.22 -10.45 6.38
N GLN A 92 -18.31 -11.31 5.90
CA GLN A 92 -17.54 -12.24 6.73
C GLN A 92 -16.07 -11.83 6.88
N LEU A 93 -15.73 -10.54 6.74
CA LEU A 93 -14.36 -10.06 6.86
C LEU A 93 -13.65 -10.55 8.16
N PRO A 94 -14.28 -10.54 9.36
CA PRO A 94 -13.63 -11.06 10.56
C PRO A 94 -13.19 -12.53 10.43
N GLU A 95 -13.94 -13.35 9.69
CA GLU A 95 -13.57 -14.75 9.47
C GLU A 95 -12.39 -14.91 8.53
N LEU A 96 -12.34 -14.11 7.46
CA LEU A 96 -11.21 -14.08 6.52
C LEU A 96 -9.90 -13.69 7.23
N ILE A 97 -9.95 -12.73 8.16
CA ILE A 97 -8.80 -12.36 9.00
C ILE A 97 -8.34 -13.56 9.85
N ARG A 98 -9.27 -14.27 10.51
CA ARG A 98 -8.95 -15.43 11.34
C ARG A 98 -8.31 -16.57 10.54
N ILE A 99 -8.76 -16.80 9.30
CA ILE A 99 -8.17 -17.81 8.40
C ILE A 99 -6.68 -17.54 8.19
N VAL A 100 -6.31 -16.30 7.85
CA VAL A 100 -4.91 -15.90 7.64
C VAL A 100 -4.11 -16.05 8.94
N GLN A 101 -4.65 -15.59 10.07
CA GLN A 101 -3.96 -15.65 11.35
C GLN A 101 -3.74 -17.07 11.87
N LYS A 102 -4.70 -17.97 11.65
CA LYS A 102 -4.58 -19.38 12.04
C LYS A 102 -3.41 -20.07 11.34
N ALA A 103 -3.02 -19.58 10.16
CA ALA A 103 -1.82 -20.02 9.45
C ALA A 103 -0.52 -19.38 9.96
N GLY A 104 -0.58 -18.53 11.00
CA GLY A 104 0.59 -17.84 11.56
C GLY A 104 1.11 -16.68 10.71
N ILE A 105 0.33 -16.20 9.74
CA ILE A 105 0.72 -15.17 8.78
C ILE A 105 0.18 -13.80 9.22
N PRO A 106 0.95 -12.70 9.09
CA PRO A 106 0.44 -11.35 9.26
C PRO A 106 -0.68 -11.02 8.26
N CYS A 107 -1.85 -10.63 8.77
CA CYS A 107 -2.99 -10.19 7.98
C CYS A 107 -3.09 -8.67 7.98
N TYR A 108 -3.03 -8.03 6.81
CA TYR A 108 -3.15 -6.58 6.67
C TYR A 108 -4.42 -6.17 5.92
N LEU A 109 -4.99 -5.05 6.36
CA LEU A 109 -6.15 -4.40 5.74
C LEU A 109 -5.82 -3.00 5.27
N SER A 110 -6.52 -2.56 4.22
CA SER A 110 -6.53 -1.19 3.73
C SER A 110 -7.96 -0.80 3.40
N SER A 111 -8.46 0.29 3.97
CA SER A 111 -9.84 0.72 3.77
C SER A 111 -9.93 2.23 3.59
N ASN A 112 -10.90 2.66 2.77
CA ASN A 112 -11.31 4.07 2.71
C ASN A 112 -12.18 4.49 3.92
N LEU A 113 -12.59 3.52 4.73
CA LEU A 113 -13.31 3.66 6.01
C LEU A 113 -14.63 4.45 5.92
N ASN A 114 -15.24 4.60 4.75
CA ASN A 114 -16.57 5.21 4.63
C ASN A 114 -17.69 4.29 5.12
N ILE A 115 -17.38 3.02 5.32
CA ILE A 115 -18.26 2.04 5.94
C ILE A 115 -17.47 1.40 7.08
N LEU A 116 -18.15 1.01 8.15
CA LEU A 116 -17.53 0.27 9.25
C LEU A 116 -18.63 -0.56 9.92
N PRO A 117 -19.04 -1.69 9.31
CA PRO A 117 -20.23 -2.41 9.75
C PRO A 117 -20.09 -3.00 11.16
N ASN A 118 -18.91 -3.49 11.55
CA ASN A 118 -18.69 -4.07 12.88
C ASN A 118 -17.23 -3.91 13.33
N ALA A 119 -16.93 -2.78 13.97
CA ALA A 119 -15.59 -2.46 14.46
C ALA A 119 -15.09 -3.47 15.50
N ASP A 120 -15.95 -3.87 16.44
CA ASP A 120 -15.58 -4.82 17.50
C ASP A 120 -15.21 -6.19 16.92
N ALA A 121 -15.99 -6.73 15.96
CA ALA A 121 -15.67 -8.01 15.36
C ALA A 121 -14.35 -8.00 14.56
N ILE A 122 -14.06 -6.89 13.87
CA ILE A 122 -12.78 -6.72 13.14
C ILE A 122 -11.61 -6.64 14.13
N MET A 123 -11.74 -5.84 15.18
CA MET A 123 -10.68 -5.71 16.20
C MET A 123 -10.52 -6.98 17.04
N ALA A 124 -11.59 -7.73 17.29
CA ALA A 124 -11.53 -9.05 17.93
C ALA A 124 -10.85 -10.09 17.04
N ALA A 125 -10.99 -9.99 15.71
CA ALA A 125 -10.19 -10.76 14.76
C ALA A 125 -8.74 -10.26 14.68
N ASN A 126 -8.43 -9.11 15.26
CA ASN A 126 -7.07 -8.62 15.56
C ASN A 126 -6.08 -8.61 14.37
N PRO A 127 -6.43 -8.10 13.17
CA PRO A 127 -5.51 -8.07 12.05
C PRO A 127 -4.18 -7.39 12.46
N ALA A 128 -3.07 -7.82 11.88
CA ALA A 128 -1.77 -7.30 12.28
C ALA A 128 -1.66 -5.78 12.00
N SER A 129 -2.26 -5.34 10.89
CA SER A 129 -2.30 -3.92 10.52
C SER A 129 -3.63 -3.52 9.85
N PHE A 130 -4.07 -2.30 10.13
CA PHE A 130 -5.22 -1.65 9.52
C PHE A 130 -4.80 -0.27 8.98
N LYS A 131 -4.68 -0.17 7.66
CA LYS A 131 -4.37 1.08 6.95
C LYS A 131 -5.66 1.83 6.61
N ILE A 132 -5.70 3.12 6.89
CA ILE A 132 -6.81 4.02 6.55
C ILE A 132 -6.34 4.94 5.43
N SER A 133 -6.88 4.77 4.22
CA SER A 133 -6.59 5.62 3.06
C SER A 133 -7.45 6.87 3.06
N ILE A 134 -6.80 8.04 3.06
CA ILE A 134 -7.45 9.34 3.18
C ILE A 134 -6.55 10.44 2.61
N SER A 135 -7.15 11.53 2.12
CA SER A 135 -6.43 12.60 1.40
C SER A 135 -6.97 13.99 1.74
N GLY A 136 -7.68 14.14 2.85
CA GLY A 136 -8.18 15.42 3.31
C GLY A 136 -8.82 15.32 4.68
N PHE A 137 -8.81 16.43 5.41
CA PHE A 137 -9.49 16.66 6.67
C PHE A 137 -10.86 17.34 6.48
N SER A 138 -10.99 18.20 5.47
CA SER A 138 -12.26 18.84 5.07
C SER A 138 -12.95 18.06 3.95
N GLN A 139 -14.27 18.20 3.84
CA GLN A 139 -15.04 17.53 2.78
C GLN A 139 -14.68 18.07 1.40
N GLU A 140 -14.31 19.35 1.30
CA GLU A 140 -13.91 19.97 0.04
C GLU A 140 -12.65 19.29 -0.53
N MET A 141 -11.58 19.16 0.27
CA MET A 141 -10.35 18.51 -0.20
C MET A 141 -10.52 17.00 -0.35
N TYR A 142 -11.14 16.35 0.64
CA TYR A 142 -11.36 14.91 0.60
C TYR A 142 -12.19 14.49 -0.62
N GLY A 143 -13.27 15.22 -0.93
CA GLY A 143 -14.17 14.90 -2.03
C GLY A 143 -13.54 15.00 -3.42
N ARG A 144 -12.45 15.78 -3.59
CA ARG A 144 -11.70 15.90 -4.85
C ARG A 144 -11.03 14.60 -5.25
N THR A 145 -10.54 13.83 -4.27
CA THR A 145 -9.66 12.67 -4.50
C THR A 145 -10.26 11.36 -3.99
N HIS A 146 -11.17 11.41 -3.01
CA HIS A 146 -12.02 10.30 -2.55
C HIS A 146 -13.49 10.54 -2.95
N ARG A 147 -13.75 10.65 -4.25
CA ARG A 147 -15.09 10.96 -4.78
C ARG A 147 -16.16 9.98 -4.29
N GLY A 148 -17.28 10.55 -3.81
CA GLY A 148 -18.40 9.83 -3.22
C GLY A 148 -18.25 9.57 -1.73
N GLY A 149 -17.11 9.93 -1.13
CA GLY A 149 -16.86 9.75 0.29
C GLY A 149 -17.34 10.91 1.15
N ASN A 150 -17.48 10.65 2.44
CA ASN A 150 -17.81 11.63 3.47
C ASN A 150 -16.73 11.59 4.57
N VAL A 151 -15.91 12.63 4.65
CA VAL A 151 -14.77 12.68 5.58
C VAL A 151 -15.21 12.76 7.04
N ALA A 152 -16.36 13.36 7.33
CA ALA A 152 -16.89 13.43 8.69
C ALA A 152 -17.23 12.02 9.20
N ARG A 153 -17.82 11.19 8.32
CA ARG A 153 -18.08 9.77 8.60
C ARG A 153 -16.78 8.99 8.78
N VAL A 154 -15.77 9.21 7.94
CA VAL A 154 -14.46 8.57 8.10
C VAL A 154 -13.85 8.92 9.46
N LYS A 155 -13.83 10.19 9.85
CA LYS A 155 -13.32 10.63 11.15
C LYS A 155 -14.11 10.03 12.33
N ALA A 156 -15.43 9.92 12.22
CA ALA A 156 -16.26 9.23 13.22
C ALA A 156 -15.89 7.74 13.33
N HIS A 157 -15.70 7.06 12.19
CA HIS A 157 -15.26 5.67 12.16
C HIS A 157 -13.83 5.48 12.67
N MET A 158 -12.93 6.46 12.49
CA MET A 158 -11.60 6.44 13.09
C MET A 158 -11.69 6.44 14.63
N VAL A 159 -12.55 7.28 15.21
CA VAL A 159 -12.81 7.27 16.66
C VAL A 159 -13.34 5.91 17.10
N GLU A 160 -14.32 5.37 16.38
CA GLU A 160 -14.91 4.07 16.70
C GLU A 160 -13.90 2.91 16.60
N LEU A 161 -13.02 2.91 15.61
CA LEU A 161 -11.92 1.94 15.51
C LEU A 161 -10.96 2.04 16.71
N ALA A 162 -10.62 3.24 17.15
CA ALA A 162 -9.74 3.44 18.29
C ALA A 162 -10.36 2.89 19.58
N GLU A 163 -11.66 3.11 19.79
CA GLU A 163 -12.39 2.58 20.93
C GLU A 163 -12.59 1.06 20.85
N ALA A 164 -12.95 0.52 19.67
CA ALA A 164 -13.05 -0.92 19.44
C ALA A 164 -11.71 -1.64 19.68
N ARG A 165 -10.58 -1.05 19.27
CA ARG A 165 -9.23 -1.57 19.56
C ARG A 165 -9.02 -1.71 21.06
N LYS A 166 -9.43 -0.70 21.86
CA LYS A 166 -9.32 -0.74 23.33
C LYS A 166 -10.26 -1.78 23.95
N ARG A 167 -11.54 -1.81 23.56
CA ARG A 167 -12.55 -2.75 24.09
C ARG A 167 -12.15 -4.20 23.88
N ASN A 168 -11.63 -4.53 22.70
CA ASN A 168 -11.21 -5.88 22.34
C ASN A 168 -9.76 -6.19 22.76
N LYS A 169 -9.04 -5.23 23.35
CA LYS A 169 -7.61 -5.34 23.70
C LYS A 169 -6.76 -5.79 22.50
N ALA A 170 -7.14 -5.32 21.31
CA ALA A 170 -6.49 -5.70 20.07
C ALA A 170 -5.09 -5.08 19.99
N THR A 171 -4.16 -5.84 19.44
CA THR A 171 -2.77 -5.41 19.17
C THR A 171 -2.61 -4.85 17.76
N THR A 172 -3.71 -4.76 16.99
CA THR A 172 -3.74 -4.20 15.65
C THR A 172 -3.06 -2.83 15.59
N ARG A 173 -2.04 -2.72 14.73
CA ARG A 173 -1.47 -1.44 14.34
C ARG A 173 -2.48 -0.72 13.44
N ILE A 174 -2.91 0.47 13.83
CA ILE A 174 -3.81 1.30 13.01
C ILE A 174 -3.03 2.52 12.57
N PHE A 175 -3.04 2.81 11.28
CA PHE A 175 -2.32 3.96 10.74
C PHE A 175 -3.07 4.62 9.60
N VAL A 176 -2.89 5.93 9.51
CA VAL A 176 -3.39 6.75 8.41
C VAL A 176 -2.35 6.76 7.30
N ASN A 177 -2.76 6.35 6.11
CA ASN A 177 -2.01 6.57 4.89
C ASN A 177 -2.56 7.80 4.17
N TYR A 178 -1.84 8.92 4.30
CA TYR A 178 -2.27 10.20 3.74
C TYR A 178 -1.75 10.37 2.30
N HIS A 179 -2.65 10.48 1.34
CA HIS A 179 -2.26 10.64 -0.07
C HIS A 179 -2.03 12.13 -0.35
N ARG A 180 -0.76 12.53 -0.51
CA ARG A 180 -0.34 13.91 -0.78
C ARG A 180 -0.58 14.28 -2.25
N TYR A 181 -1.34 15.35 -2.46
CA TYR A 181 -1.53 16.06 -3.72
C TYR A 181 -1.11 17.53 -3.51
N ARG A 182 -0.82 18.26 -4.59
CA ARG A 182 -0.45 19.69 -4.48
C ARG A 182 -1.49 20.52 -3.72
N HIS A 183 -2.77 20.20 -3.90
CA HIS A 183 -3.87 20.98 -3.34
C HIS A 183 -4.24 20.65 -1.87
N ASN A 184 -3.70 19.58 -1.27
CA ASN A 184 -4.15 19.12 0.05
C ASN A 184 -3.08 19.16 1.15
N LEU A 185 -1.89 19.69 0.87
CA LEU A 185 -0.75 19.65 1.81
C LEU A 185 -1.05 20.37 3.13
N LYS A 186 -1.82 21.46 3.07
CA LYS A 186 -2.21 22.25 4.25
C LYS A 186 -3.13 21.53 5.22
N GLU A 187 -3.80 20.45 4.79
CA GLU A 187 -4.68 19.65 5.67
C GLU A 187 -3.98 18.49 6.35
N GLU A 188 -2.76 18.14 5.91
CA GLU A 188 -2.00 17.04 6.50
C GLU A 188 -1.73 17.25 7.99
N PRO A 189 -1.31 18.44 8.49
CA PRO A 189 -1.07 18.63 9.92
C PRO A 189 -2.33 18.40 10.76
N LEU A 190 -3.50 18.83 10.28
CA LEU A 190 -4.78 18.66 10.96
C LEU A 190 -5.14 17.17 11.12
N LEU A 191 -5.00 16.40 10.05
CA LEU A 191 -5.31 14.98 10.09
C LEU A 191 -4.24 14.18 10.87
N ARG A 192 -2.98 14.61 10.81
CA ARG A 192 -1.88 14.03 11.60
C ARG A 192 -2.11 14.21 13.09
N GLU A 193 -2.51 15.41 13.52
CA GLU A 193 -2.86 15.68 14.92
C GLU A 193 -4.07 14.85 15.36
N PHE A 194 -5.12 14.81 14.53
CA PHE A 194 -6.31 14.00 14.82
C PHE A 194 -5.97 12.50 14.96
N ALA A 195 -5.18 11.94 14.05
CA ALA A 195 -4.73 10.54 14.11
C ALA A 195 -3.88 10.27 15.37
N ALA A 196 -2.98 11.18 15.72
CA ALA A 196 -2.17 11.06 16.94
C ALA A 196 -3.03 11.05 18.20
N GLY A 197 -4.09 11.87 18.26
CA GLY A 197 -5.06 11.88 19.36
C GLY A 197 -5.79 10.55 19.56
N LEU A 198 -5.92 9.74 18.51
CA LEU A 198 -6.50 8.39 18.54
C LEU A 198 -5.47 7.29 18.81
N GLY A 199 -4.18 7.64 18.86
CA GLY A 199 -3.07 6.70 18.95
C GLY A 199 -2.90 5.88 17.69
N PHE A 200 -3.09 6.50 16.52
CA PHE A 200 -2.80 5.93 15.21
C PHE A 200 -1.46 6.47 14.69
N ASP A 201 -0.73 5.64 13.96
CA ASP A 201 0.45 6.12 13.24
C ASP A 201 0.03 6.91 12.00
N PHE A 202 0.97 7.67 11.41
CA PHE A 202 0.69 8.51 10.25
C PHE A 202 1.81 8.40 9.20
N GLU A 203 1.48 7.83 8.05
CA GLU A 203 2.40 7.52 6.95
C GLU A 203 1.94 8.21 5.66
N PRO A 204 2.44 9.42 5.37
CA PRO A 204 2.10 10.10 4.14
C PRO A 204 2.80 9.45 2.94
N ALA A 205 2.13 9.45 1.79
CA ALA A 205 2.67 8.99 0.52
C ALA A 205 2.31 9.98 -0.59
N TRP A 206 3.21 10.18 -1.54
CA TRP A 206 2.88 10.95 -2.74
C TRP A 206 1.87 10.20 -3.58
N ALA A 207 0.78 10.86 -3.96
CA ALA A 207 -0.21 10.26 -4.83
C ALA A 207 0.40 9.91 -6.19
N LEU A 208 -0.04 8.79 -6.75
CA LEU A 208 0.33 8.31 -8.09
C LEU A 208 -0.92 8.19 -8.96
N MET A 209 -0.69 8.13 -10.27
CA MET A 209 -1.70 7.75 -11.24
C MET A 209 -1.71 6.23 -11.40
N LEU A 210 -2.89 5.62 -11.36
CA LEU A 210 -3.12 4.18 -11.56
C LEU A 210 -4.37 3.99 -12.43
N PRO A 211 -4.51 2.87 -13.16
CA PRO A 211 -3.65 1.68 -13.15
C PRO A 211 -2.48 1.77 -14.15
N LEU A 212 -1.64 0.74 -14.20
CA LEU A 212 -0.45 0.65 -15.07
C LEU A 212 -0.78 0.86 -16.54
N GLU A 213 -1.94 0.41 -16.99
CA GLU A 213 -2.41 0.54 -18.37
C GLU A 213 -2.50 2.02 -18.78
N LYS A 214 -3.02 2.90 -17.92
CA LYS A 214 -3.06 4.35 -18.19
C LYS A 214 -1.67 4.99 -18.18
N ILE A 215 -0.77 4.49 -17.33
CA ILE A 215 0.63 4.94 -17.27
C ILE A 215 1.34 4.59 -18.59
N LEU A 216 1.16 3.36 -19.08
CA LEU A 216 1.75 2.93 -20.34
C LEU A 216 1.14 3.66 -21.53
N GLY A 217 -0.19 3.85 -21.55
CA GLY A 217 -0.87 4.66 -22.56
C GLY A 217 -0.36 6.10 -22.61
N PHE A 218 -0.02 6.71 -21.47
CA PHE A 218 0.62 8.02 -21.42
C PHE A 218 2.01 8.05 -22.06
N MET A 219 2.78 6.98 -21.96
CA MET A 219 4.18 6.93 -22.43
C MET A 219 4.33 6.49 -23.87
N GLU A 220 3.54 5.50 -24.30
CA GLU A 220 3.70 4.85 -25.60
C GLU A 220 2.92 5.58 -26.70
N GLY A 221 1.94 6.42 -26.32
CA GLY A 221 1.02 7.07 -27.25
C GLY A 221 0.04 6.06 -27.83
N ASP A 222 -1.26 6.29 -27.64
CA ASP A 222 -2.36 5.43 -28.09
C ASP A 222 -2.14 3.92 -27.82
N ASP A 223 -2.17 3.51 -26.54
CA ASP A 223 -2.55 2.13 -26.21
C ASP A 223 -4.05 1.99 -26.54
N PRO A 224 -4.47 1.12 -27.46
CA PRO A 224 -5.88 0.96 -27.85
C PRO A 224 -6.81 0.57 -26.68
N GLY A 225 -6.27 0.24 -25.50
CA GLY A 225 -7.04 -0.12 -24.32
C GLY A 225 -7.56 1.03 -23.44
N LEU A 226 -6.81 2.13 -23.26
CA LEU A 226 -7.14 3.19 -22.27
C LEU A 226 -6.48 4.53 -22.62
N SER A 227 -7.21 5.41 -23.34
CA SER A 227 -6.78 6.79 -23.56
C SER A 227 -6.93 7.64 -22.30
N LEU A 228 -6.04 8.61 -22.10
CA LEU A 228 -6.19 9.57 -21.02
C LEU A 228 -7.34 10.53 -21.31
N THR A 229 -8.29 10.58 -20.39
CA THR A 229 -9.41 11.52 -20.41
C THR A 229 -8.97 12.89 -19.87
N GLU A 230 -9.79 13.93 -20.11
CA GLU A 230 -9.59 15.25 -19.49
C GLU A 230 -9.51 15.17 -17.96
N GLU A 231 -10.28 14.25 -17.35
CA GLU A 231 -10.26 14.04 -15.91
C GLU A 231 -8.92 13.45 -15.43
N ASP A 232 -8.34 12.55 -16.21
CA ASP A 232 -7.02 11.99 -15.92
C ASP A 232 -5.95 13.08 -16.01
N GLN A 233 -6.02 13.96 -17.01
CA GLN A 233 -5.11 15.10 -17.15
C GLN A 233 -5.24 16.08 -15.97
N ALA A 234 -6.47 16.36 -15.53
CA ALA A 234 -6.72 17.20 -14.36
C ALA A 234 -6.14 16.59 -13.07
N LEU A 235 -6.28 15.27 -12.89
CA LEU A 235 -5.66 14.54 -11.79
C LEU A 235 -4.13 14.61 -11.87
N ILE A 236 -3.54 14.35 -13.04
CA ILE A 236 -2.09 14.42 -13.27
C ILE A 236 -1.56 15.80 -12.89
N GLY A 237 -2.26 16.88 -13.24
CA GLY A 237 -1.91 18.25 -12.86
C GLY A 237 -1.93 18.53 -11.35
N CYS A 238 -2.63 17.70 -10.57
CA CYS A 238 -2.69 17.78 -9.11
C CYS A 238 -1.57 17.00 -8.40
N LEU A 239 -0.83 16.14 -9.11
CA LEU A 239 0.25 15.35 -8.51
C LEU A 239 1.42 16.26 -8.13
N ALA A 240 1.93 16.10 -6.91
CA ALA A 240 3.15 16.79 -6.49
C ALA A 240 4.38 16.23 -7.21
N VAL A 241 4.34 14.96 -7.61
CA VAL A 241 5.34 14.35 -8.48
C VAL A 241 4.73 14.29 -9.88
N PRO A 242 5.13 15.18 -10.80
CA PRO A 242 4.61 15.18 -12.16
C PRO A 242 4.86 13.84 -12.86
N LEU A 243 3.85 13.33 -13.57
CA LEU A 243 3.89 11.98 -14.14
C LEU A 243 5.03 11.79 -15.15
N GLN A 244 5.24 12.76 -16.05
CA GLN A 244 6.29 12.70 -17.08
C GLN A 244 7.69 12.61 -16.44
N GLU A 245 7.97 13.48 -15.47
CA GLU A 245 9.24 13.56 -14.76
C GLU A 245 9.47 12.32 -13.89
N ALA A 246 8.41 11.82 -13.23
CA ALA A 246 8.47 10.59 -12.46
C ALA A 246 8.85 9.39 -13.33
N LEU A 247 8.27 9.28 -14.51
CA LEU A 247 8.53 8.18 -15.44
C LEU A 247 9.93 8.31 -16.07
N ALA A 248 10.34 9.52 -16.46
CA ALA A 248 11.70 9.78 -16.93
C ALA A 248 12.77 9.44 -15.86
N ALA A 249 12.49 9.72 -14.58
CA ALA A 249 13.35 9.29 -13.48
C ALA A 249 13.32 7.76 -13.30
N SER A 250 12.13 7.15 -13.34
CA SER A 250 11.94 5.71 -13.18
C SER A 250 12.60 4.88 -14.28
N GLN A 251 12.59 5.35 -15.54
CA GLN A 251 13.24 4.70 -16.68
C GLN A 251 14.76 4.53 -16.49
N LYS A 252 15.43 5.46 -15.79
CA LYS A 252 16.86 5.35 -15.45
C LYS A 252 17.16 4.12 -14.58
N HIS A 253 16.13 3.59 -13.91
CA HIS A 253 16.20 2.38 -13.09
C HIS A 253 15.44 1.20 -13.71
N GLY A 254 15.04 1.28 -14.99
CA GLY A 254 14.23 0.26 -15.66
C GLY A 254 14.88 -1.13 -15.72
N ALA A 255 16.21 -1.20 -15.73
CA ALA A 255 16.97 -2.45 -15.68
C ALA A 255 16.94 -3.14 -14.30
N SER A 256 16.45 -2.47 -13.26
CA SER A 256 16.34 -3.07 -11.93
C SER A 256 15.27 -4.17 -11.90
N PRO A 257 15.45 -5.23 -11.08
CA PRO A 257 14.45 -6.28 -10.96
C PRO A 257 13.09 -5.76 -10.48
N CYS A 258 12.01 -6.26 -11.08
CA CYS A 258 10.65 -5.94 -10.65
C CYS A 258 10.31 -6.60 -9.31
N ARG A 259 10.20 -5.79 -8.25
CA ARG A 259 9.86 -6.25 -6.90
C ARG A 259 8.47 -6.88 -6.83
N LEU A 260 7.48 -6.28 -7.53
CA LEU A 260 6.12 -6.81 -7.59
C LEU A 260 6.10 -8.21 -8.22
N ARG A 261 6.91 -8.43 -9.26
CA ARG A 261 7.03 -9.75 -9.88
C ARG A 261 7.71 -10.77 -8.96
N GLN A 262 8.80 -10.36 -8.30
CA GLN A 262 9.65 -11.25 -7.51
C GLN A 262 9.09 -11.62 -6.13
N ALA A 263 8.29 -10.75 -5.52
CA ALA A 263 7.92 -10.86 -4.11
C ALA A 263 6.42 -10.69 -3.83
N GLN A 264 5.58 -10.60 -4.86
CA GLN A 264 4.13 -10.43 -4.66
C GLN A 264 3.32 -11.32 -5.60
N ILE A 265 2.22 -11.89 -5.10
CA ILE A 265 1.18 -12.57 -5.89
C ILE A 265 -0.13 -11.82 -5.66
N SER A 266 -0.90 -11.58 -6.72
CA SER A 266 -2.13 -10.80 -6.65
C SER A 266 -3.29 -11.65 -7.15
N LEU A 267 -4.37 -11.71 -6.37
CA LEU A 267 -5.53 -12.54 -6.62
C LEU A 267 -6.81 -11.70 -6.57
N ASP A 268 -7.76 -12.02 -7.45
CA ASP A 268 -9.12 -11.51 -7.32
C ASP A 268 -9.95 -12.35 -6.32
N PHE A 269 -11.20 -11.93 -6.10
CA PHE A 269 -12.10 -12.60 -5.15
C PHE A 269 -12.52 -14.02 -5.57
N GLN A 270 -12.27 -14.41 -6.82
CA GLN A 270 -12.54 -15.75 -7.35
C GLN A 270 -11.29 -16.64 -7.31
N GLY A 271 -10.17 -16.14 -6.78
CA GLY A 271 -8.90 -16.85 -6.73
C GLY A 271 -8.14 -16.85 -8.06
N GLN A 272 -8.52 -15.99 -9.01
CA GLN A 272 -7.78 -15.81 -10.25
C GLN A 272 -6.53 -14.99 -10.00
N VAL A 273 -5.39 -15.47 -10.50
CA VAL A 273 -4.12 -14.79 -10.45
C VAL A 273 -4.12 -13.65 -11.47
N THR A 274 -3.88 -12.43 -11.00
CA THR A 274 -3.62 -11.28 -11.87
C THR A 274 -2.13 -11.10 -12.12
N LEU A 275 -1.77 -10.48 -13.24
CA LEU A 275 -0.38 -10.29 -13.64
C LEU A 275 0.45 -9.57 -12.56
N CYS A 276 -0.09 -8.52 -11.96
CA CYS A 276 0.45 -7.85 -10.76
C CYS A 276 -0.65 -6.99 -10.08
N CYS A 277 -0.34 -6.39 -8.94
CA CYS A 277 -1.27 -5.47 -8.27
C CYS A 277 -1.54 -4.18 -9.05
N GLY A 278 -0.63 -3.79 -9.95
CA GLY A 278 -0.71 -2.52 -10.69
C GLY A 278 -1.61 -2.54 -11.92
N VAL A 279 -2.05 -3.72 -12.38
CA VAL A 279 -2.98 -3.87 -13.51
C VAL A 279 -4.43 -4.02 -13.04
N PHE A 280 -5.38 -3.75 -13.93
CA PHE A 280 -6.80 -3.78 -13.62
C PHE A 280 -7.65 -4.57 -14.62
N ASP A 281 -7.33 -4.58 -15.92
CA ASP A 281 -8.18 -5.26 -16.91
C ASP A 281 -8.00 -6.78 -16.87
N ALA A 282 -8.92 -7.47 -16.18
CA ALA A 282 -8.85 -8.92 -16.03
C ALA A 282 -9.03 -9.68 -17.35
N ARG A 283 -9.52 -9.05 -18.43
CA ARG A 283 -9.63 -9.69 -19.75
C ARG A 283 -8.26 -9.95 -20.36
N GLU A 284 -7.29 -9.09 -20.06
CA GLU A 284 -5.93 -9.20 -20.58
C GLU A 284 -4.93 -9.75 -19.57
N HIS A 285 -5.15 -9.51 -18.27
CA HIS A 285 -4.10 -9.72 -17.27
C HIS A 285 -4.43 -10.80 -16.24
N THR A 286 -5.49 -11.59 -16.45
CA THR A 286 -5.73 -12.82 -15.68
C THR A 286 -4.89 -13.97 -16.25
N LEU A 287 -4.13 -14.64 -15.39
CA LEU A 287 -3.24 -15.74 -15.77
C LEU A 287 -3.91 -17.12 -15.61
N GLY A 288 -4.86 -17.26 -14.69
CA GLY A 288 -5.57 -18.50 -14.38
C GLY A 288 -5.87 -18.65 -12.88
N ASN A 289 -6.48 -19.77 -12.49
CA ASN A 289 -6.85 -20.01 -11.09
C ASN A 289 -5.63 -20.41 -10.26
N TYR A 290 -5.42 -19.74 -9.12
CA TYR A 290 -4.28 -19.98 -8.25
C TYR A 290 -4.20 -21.42 -7.73
N LEU A 291 -5.34 -22.07 -7.50
CA LEU A 291 -5.38 -23.43 -6.95
C LEU A 291 -4.96 -24.49 -7.97
N ASP A 292 -5.03 -24.16 -9.26
CA ASP A 292 -4.69 -25.05 -10.37
C ASP A 292 -3.27 -24.78 -10.92
N MET A 293 -2.60 -23.72 -10.44
CA MET A 293 -1.31 -23.27 -10.95
C MET A 293 -0.23 -23.25 -9.86
N PRO A 294 0.89 -24.00 -10.01
CA PRO A 294 2.03 -23.88 -9.12
C PRO A 294 2.65 -22.47 -9.15
N VAL A 295 3.16 -21.98 -8.01
CA VAL A 295 3.80 -20.64 -7.95
C VAL A 295 4.92 -20.48 -8.98
N ALA A 296 5.69 -21.53 -9.28
CA ALA A 296 6.74 -21.51 -10.28
C ALA A 296 6.21 -21.23 -11.70
N GLU A 297 5.03 -21.76 -12.05
CA GLU A 297 4.39 -21.54 -13.34
C GLU A 297 3.89 -20.10 -13.46
N ILE A 298 3.24 -19.58 -12.42
CA ILE A 298 2.81 -18.17 -12.34
C ILE A 298 4.02 -17.24 -12.60
N GLN A 299 5.17 -17.56 -12.01
CA GLN A 299 6.39 -16.78 -12.18
C GLN A 299 6.96 -16.89 -13.61
N ALA A 300 6.95 -18.07 -14.22
CA ALA A 300 7.40 -18.27 -15.60
C ALA A 300 6.54 -17.45 -16.59
N ILE A 301 5.22 -17.43 -16.40
CA ILE A 301 4.30 -16.61 -17.20
C ILE A 301 4.63 -15.13 -17.03
N ARG A 302 4.75 -14.64 -15.78
CA ARG A 302 5.09 -13.23 -15.50
C ARG A 302 6.46 -12.80 -16.03
N GLN A 303 7.42 -13.71 -16.13
CA GLN A 303 8.75 -13.43 -16.69
C GLN A 303 8.71 -13.25 -18.20
N SER A 304 7.84 -13.99 -18.89
CA SER A 304 7.69 -13.96 -20.35
C SER A 304 6.56 -13.05 -20.85
N HIS A 305 5.71 -12.53 -19.96
CA HIS A 305 4.55 -11.74 -20.34
C HIS A 305 4.92 -10.41 -21.04
N PRO A 306 4.38 -10.11 -22.24
CA PRO A 306 4.71 -8.89 -22.99
C PRO A 306 4.45 -7.59 -22.22
N ARG A 307 3.36 -7.54 -21.45
CA ARG A 307 3.03 -6.38 -20.58
C ARG A 307 4.11 -6.14 -19.51
N CYS A 308 4.74 -7.19 -18.96
CA CYS A 308 5.86 -7.00 -18.03
C CYS A 308 7.09 -6.45 -18.74
N ALA A 309 7.38 -6.88 -19.98
CA ALA A 309 8.48 -6.33 -20.76
C ALA A 309 8.27 -4.85 -21.10
N SER A 310 7.07 -4.45 -21.53
CA SER A 310 6.71 -3.03 -21.74
C SER A 310 6.86 -2.22 -20.45
N CYS A 311 6.24 -2.69 -19.36
CA CYS A 311 6.33 -2.04 -18.04
C CYS A 311 7.79 -1.81 -17.60
N MET A 312 8.65 -2.83 -17.74
CA MET A 312 10.05 -2.69 -17.33
C MET A 312 10.85 -1.74 -18.23
N ARG A 313 10.64 -1.80 -19.55
CA ARG A 313 11.26 -0.88 -20.51
C ARG A 313 10.90 0.57 -20.20
N GLN A 314 9.64 0.82 -19.84
CA GLN A 314 9.13 2.14 -19.51
C GLN A 314 9.37 2.56 -18.05
N GLY A 315 9.96 1.70 -17.22
CA GLY A 315 10.18 2.00 -15.80
C GLY A 315 8.91 2.00 -14.94
N GLY A 316 7.79 1.48 -15.44
CA GLY A 316 6.52 1.43 -14.71
C GLY A 316 6.62 0.66 -13.39
N HIS A 317 7.39 -0.44 -13.33
CA HIS A 317 7.61 -1.20 -12.09
C HIS A 317 8.36 -0.41 -11.03
N VAL A 318 9.23 0.52 -11.45
CA VAL A 318 9.95 1.42 -10.55
C VAL A 318 9.02 2.51 -10.06
N TYR A 319 8.21 3.09 -10.96
CA TYR A 319 7.21 4.10 -10.60
C TYR A 319 6.21 3.58 -9.56
N LEU A 320 5.60 2.41 -9.83
CA LEU A 320 4.60 1.77 -8.95
C LEU A 320 5.13 1.45 -7.55
N THR A 321 6.45 1.27 -7.40
CA THR A 321 7.07 0.87 -6.14
C THR A 321 7.84 1.99 -5.46
N TYR A 322 7.72 3.23 -5.95
CA TYR A 322 8.52 4.36 -5.48
C TYR A 322 10.03 4.06 -5.51
N GLY A 323 10.44 3.24 -6.48
CA GLY A 323 11.77 2.61 -6.55
C GLY A 323 12.90 3.52 -7.02
N TYR A 324 12.63 4.82 -7.19
CA TYR A 324 13.58 5.83 -7.65
C TYR A 324 13.86 6.84 -6.51
N PRO A 325 15.14 7.05 -6.14
CA PRO A 325 15.50 7.88 -4.99
C PRO A 325 15.07 9.35 -5.08
N GLU A 326 14.85 9.87 -6.29
CA GLU A 326 14.59 11.28 -6.58
C GLU A 326 13.13 11.72 -6.34
N ILE A 327 12.24 10.81 -5.91
CA ILE A 327 10.82 11.13 -5.84
C ILE A 327 10.51 12.30 -4.91
N ASP A 328 11.10 12.31 -3.72
CA ASP A 328 10.77 13.33 -2.74
C ASP A 328 11.35 14.70 -3.16
N GLU A 329 12.47 14.73 -3.87
CA GLU A 329 13.02 15.97 -4.44
C GLU A 329 12.21 16.49 -5.62
N LEU A 330 11.74 15.59 -6.48
CA LEU A 330 10.80 15.94 -7.55
C LEU A 330 9.52 16.52 -6.96
N ALA A 331 8.99 15.92 -5.89
CA ALA A 331 7.83 16.45 -5.19
C ALA A 331 8.10 17.84 -4.63
N LEU A 332 9.21 18.01 -3.90
CA LEU A 332 9.58 19.27 -3.26
C LEU A 332 9.77 20.41 -4.29
N ALA A 333 10.29 20.10 -5.48
CA ALA A 333 10.48 21.07 -6.55
C ALA A 333 9.16 21.55 -7.21
N ASN A 334 8.05 20.84 -6.99
CA ASN A 334 6.77 21.06 -7.68
C ASN A 334 5.63 21.50 -6.75
N ILE A 335 5.94 21.75 -5.48
CA ILE A 335 5.00 22.31 -4.48
C ILE A 335 5.41 23.72 -4.11
N ALA A 336 4.50 24.47 -3.48
CA ALA A 336 4.83 25.79 -2.98
C ALA A 336 5.87 25.69 -1.84
N PRO A 337 6.90 26.55 -1.78
CA PRO A 337 7.92 26.51 -0.72
C PRO A 337 7.32 26.50 0.69
N GLU A 338 6.27 27.28 0.92
CA GLU A 338 5.55 27.34 2.18
C GLU A 338 4.91 26.01 2.60
N ASP A 339 4.45 25.20 1.64
CA ASP A 339 3.89 23.88 1.93
C ASP A 339 5.01 22.88 2.27
N GLY A 340 6.18 23.01 1.62
CA GLY A 340 7.36 22.24 1.94
C GLY A 340 7.91 22.54 3.34
N GLU A 341 7.89 23.80 3.75
CA GLU A 341 8.25 24.25 5.10
C GLU A 341 7.23 23.80 6.15
N LEU A 342 5.93 23.96 5.87
CA LEU A 342 4.83 23.54 6.75
C LEU A 342 4.95 22.06 7.15
N LEU A 343 5.34 21.21 6.21
CA LEU A 343 5.46 19.76 6.40
C LEU A 343 6.87 19.31 6.79
N ASP A 344 7.82 20.24 6.97
CA ASP A 344 9.24 19.97 7.25
C ASP A 344 9.88 18.97 6.26
N LEU A 345 9.45 19.01 4.99
CA LEU A 345 9.89 18.05 3.97
C LEU A 345 11.40 18.06 3.73
N PRO A 346 12.11 19.21 3.69
CA PRO A 346 13.55 19.20 3.51
C PRO A 346 14.27 18.36 4.57
N ARG A 347 13.83 18.42 5.83
CA ARG A 347 14.38 17.59 6.90
C ARG A 347 13.94 16.14 6.80
N GLU A 348 12.68 15.89 6.45
CA GLU A 348 12.16 14.53 6.18
C GLU A 348 13.02 13.82 5.12
N ILE A 349 13.31 14.50 4.02
CA ILE A 349 14.10 14.01 2.89
C ILE A 349 15.55 13.76 3.29
N ALA A 350 16.17 14.72 3.99
CA ALA A 350 17.54 14.55 4.49
C ALA A 350 17.67 13.33 5.42
N ARG A 351 16.66 13.11 6.28
CA ARG A 351 16.59 11.93 7.16
C ARG A 351 16.47 10.64 6.36
N LYS A 352 15.54 10.56 5.40
CA LYS A 352 15.36 9.39 4.51
C LYS A 352 16.65 9.06 3.75
N ARG A 353 17.33 10.05 3.18
CA ARG A 353 18.63 9.87 2.50
C ARG A 353 19.69 9.31 3.43
N ARG A 354 19.78 9.82 4.67
CA ARG A 354 20.73 9.31 5.67
C ARG A 354 20.43 7.86 6.03
N GLN A 355 19.16 7.50 6.21
CA GLN A 355 18.73 6.13 6.49
C GLN A 355 19.06 5.19 5.32
N GLN A 356 18.77 5.60 4.08
CA GLN A 356 19.13 4.82 2.89
C GLN A 356 20.64 4.58 2.78
N ARG A 357 21.47 5.60 3.08
CA ARG A 357 22.94 5.45 3.09
C ARG A 357 23.40 4.47 4.18
N LEU A 358 22.81 4.55 5.37
CA LEU A 358 23.12 3.62 6.46
C LEU A 358 22.68 2.19 6.12
N ALA A 359 21.49 2.00 5.53
CA ALA A 359 21.01 0.71 5.08
C ALA A 359 21.90 0.10 3.98
N LYS A 360 22.36 0.92 3.01
CA LYS A 360 23.38 0.52 2.01
C LYS A 360 24.67 0.04 2.67
N LEU A 361 25.19 0.81 3.62
CA LEU A 361 26.42 0.49 4.35
C LEU A 361 26.25 -0.81 5.12
N TYR A 362 25.12 -0.96 5.83
CA TYR A 362 24.77 -2.15 6.58
C TYR A 362 24.70 -3.40 5.69
N ALA A 363 23.96 -3.32 4.58
CA ALA A 363 23.83 -4.43 3.64
C ALA A 363 25.18 -4.81 3.02
N ARG A 364 26.03 -3.84 2.70
CA ARG A 364 27.36 -4.06 2.12
C ARG A 364 28.33 -4.72 3.09
N PHE A 365 28.37 -4.28 4.35
CA PHE A 365 29.44 -4.65 5.28
C PHE A 365 29.02 -5.65 6.37
N PHE A 366 27.75 -5.66 6.78
CA PHE A 366 27.31 -6.39 7.96
C PHE A 366 26.31 -7.50 7.66
N ALA A 367 25.46 -7.36 6.65
CA ALA A 367 24.41 -8.36 6.36
C ALA A 367 24.95 -9.77 6.03
N ARG A 368 26.22 -9.89 5.60
CA ARG A 368 26.86 -11.18 5.29
C ARG A 368 27.34 -11.93 6.53
N PHE A 369 27.45 -11.26 7.68
CA PHE A 369 28.02 -11.83 8.92
C PHE A 369 26.97 -12.13 9.99
N LEU A 370 25.69 -11.92 9.69
CA LEU A 370 24.60 -12.01 10.66
C LEU A 370 23.67 -13.16 10.33
N SER A 371 23.31 -13.95 11.34
CA SER A 371 22.24 -14.93 11.25
C SER A 371 20.89 -14.24 11.01
N ALA A 372 19.90 -14.99 10.52
CA ALA A 372 18.54 -14.48 10.31
C ALA A 372 17.97 -13.81 11.59
N GLY A 373 18.20 -14.42 12.76
CA GLY A 373 17.79 -13.85 14.06
C GLY A 373 18.52 -12.55 14.41
N GLN A 374 19.82 -12.43 14.09
CA GLN A 374 20.58 -11.20 14.34
C GLN A 374 20.18 -10.06 13.40
N LYS A 375 19.83 -10.38 12.14
CA LYS A 375 19.28 -9.41 11.18
C LYS A 375 17.95 -8.82 11.67
N ALA A 376 17.06 -9.65 12.21
CA ALA A 376 15.79 -9.21 12.80
C ALA A 376 15.99 -8.27 14.00
N VAL A 377 16.95 -8.56 14.89
CA VAL A 377 17.27 -7.71 16.06
C VAL A 377 17.88 -6.37 15.64
N LEU A 378 18.68 -6.33 14.57
CA LEU A 378 19.30 -5.11 14.07
C LEU A 378 18.34 -4.23 13.26
N ALA A 379 17.47 -4.82 12.43
CA ALA A 379 16.33 -4.11 11.86
C ALA A 379 15.51 -3.45 12.97
N SER A 380 15.37 -4.16 14.09
CA SER A 380 14.73 -3.67 15.30
C SER A 380 15.39 -2.47 15.97
N TRP A 381 16.71 -2.42 15.95
CA TRP A 381 17.48 -1.34 16.51
C TRP A 381 17.46 -0.09 15.61
N PHE A 382 17.50 -0.27 14.29
CA PHE A 382 17.35 0.82 13.32
C PHE A 382 16.00 1.53 13.48
N LEU A 383 14.89 0.79 13.60
CA LEU A 383 13.55 1.32 13.85
C LEU A 383 13.46 2.21 15.11
N ARG A 384 14.16 1.85 16.20
CA ARG A 384 14.19 2.65 17.43
C ARG A 384 14.95 3.98 17.29
N LEU A 385 15.92 4.05 16.37
CA LEU A 385 16.66 5.28 16.08
C LEU A 385 15.87 6.26 15.19
N GLN A 386 14.78 5.82 14.57
CA GLN A 386 13.97 6.64 13.65
C GLN A 386 13.02 7.63 14.33
N GLY A 387 12.98 7.66 15.66
CA GLY A 387 12.20 8.65 16.41
C GLY A 387 10.71 8.31 16.53
N PHE A 388 10.32 7.04 16.43
CA PHE A 388 9.06 6.59 17.03
C PHE A 388 9.19 6.74 18.55
N SER A 389 8.65 7.85 19.04
CA SER A 389 8.54 8.15 20.47
C SER A 389 7.81 7.01 21.18
N ARG A 390 8.29 6.67 22.38
CA ARG A 390 7.47 5.97 23.38
C ARG A 390 6.07 6.62 23.42
N PRO A 391 4.99 5.86 23.66
CA PRO A 391 3.70 6.47 23.96
C PRO A 391 3.90 7.54 25.03
N GLY A 392 3.43 8.75 24.71
CA GLY A 392 3.77 9.97 25.41
C GLY A 392 3.59 9.86 26.93
N ARG A 393 4.47 10.59 27.65
CA ARG A 393 4.14 11.06 29.00
C ARG A 393 2.73 11.63 28.98
N ARG A 394 1.91 11.22 29.94
CA ARG A 394 0.58 11.79 30.20
C ARG A 394 0.66 13.32 30.17
N VAL A 395 0.15 13.92 29.11
CA VAL A 395 -0.30 15.31 29.14
C VAL A 395 -1.63 15.26 29.88
N LYS A 396 -1.71 15.94 31.02
CA LYS A 396 -2.98 16.16 31.71
C LYS A 396 -3.88 16.94 30.74
N LEU A 397 -4.92 16.28 30.22
CA LEU A 397 -6.03 16.96 29.57
C LEU A 397 -6.71 17.82 30.63
N ASP A 398 -6.70 19.12 30.40
CA ASP A 398 -7.50 20.06 31.18
C ASP A 398 -8.98 19.84 30.86
N LYS A 399 -9.81 19.90 31.90
CA LYS A 399 -11.25 19.66 31.78
C LYS A 399 -11.93 20.97 31.40
N GLY A 400 -12.34 21.09 30.15
CA GLY A 400 -13.23 22.13 29.65
C GLY A 400 -13.03 22.26 28.14
N GLU A 401 -14.01 22.23 27.26
CA GLU A 401 -15.46 22.31 27.36
C GLU A 401 -16.03 21.42 26.24
N ARG A 402 -17.19 20.78 26.49
CA ARG A 402 -18.01 20.14 25.45
C ARG A 402 -18.93 21.19 24.83
N PRO A 403 -19.29 21.02 23.55
CA PRO A 403 -20.63 20.49 23.27
C PRO A 403 -20.63 19.00 22.91
#